data_AF-A0A450W6B0-F1
#
_entry.id   AF-A0A450W6B0-F1
#
_cell.length_a   1.000
_cell.length_b   1.000
_cell.length_c   1.000
_cell.angle_alpha   90.00
_cell.angle_beta   90.00
_cell.angle_gamma   90.00
#
_symmetry.space_group_name_H-M   'P 1'
#
loop_
_entity.id
_entity.type
_entity.pdbx_description
1 polymer ?
#
loop_
_entity_poly.entity_id
_entity_poly.type
_entity_poly.pdbx_seq_one_letter_code
_entity_poly.pdbx_strand_id
1 'polypeptide(L)'
;TIRPVISSTIVPGILVYTDEYGIYDRLPESGYGHNMVCHSHGEYARDEEGDGFCEVHVDTMEGFWSLPRSRLRPHRGISQELLPDYLGFFEFVHNVKY
;
A
#
# COMPACT_ATOMS: atom_id res chain seq x y z
N THR A 1 -15.64 7.54 -3.20
CA THR A 1 -14.52 8.09 -2.41
C THR A 1 -13.91 6.95 -1.60
N ILE A 2 -12.60 6.95 -1.34
CA ILE A 2 -11.92 5.83 -0.63
C ILE A 2 -12.03 5.94 0.91
N ARG A 3 -12.40 7.13 1.42
CA ARG A 3 -12.50 7.44 2.85
C ARG A 3 -13.21 6.38 3.71
N PRO A 4 -14.39 5.83 3.35
CA PRO A 4 -15.06 4.84 4.19
C PRO A 4 -14.22 3.58 4.42
N VAL A 5 -13.48 3.13 3.40
CA VAL A 5 -12.60 1.96 3.46
C VAL A 5 -11.39 2.24 4.35
N ILE A 6 -10.80 3.42 4.24
CA ILE A 6 -9.68 3.85 5.07
C ILE A 6 -10.12 3.92 6.53
N SER A 7 -11.21 4.63 6.83
CA SER A 7 -11.73 4.77 8.20
C SER A 7 -12.21 3.48 8.84
N SER A 8 -12.60 2.46 8.07
CA SER A 8 -12.97 1.16 8.63
C SER A 8 -11.80 0.22 8.89
N THR A 9 -10.66 0.45 8.22
CA THR A 9 -9.55 -0.52 8.16
C THR A 9 -8.29 -0.01 8.86
N ILE A 10 -8.10 1.31 8.87
CA ILE A 10 -6.89 1.97 9.33
C ILE A 10 -7.18 2.71 10.63
N VAL A 11 -6.28 2.57 11.61
CA VAL A 11 -6.39 3.25 12.90
C VAL A 11 -6.32 4.78 12.70
N PRO A 12 -7.23 5.57 13.28
CA PRO A 12 -7.19 7.04 13.17
C PRO A 12 -5.88 7.65 13.70
N GLY A 13 -5.45 8.76 13.11
CA GLY A 13 -4.27 9.51 13.57
C GLY A 13 -2.92 8.95 13.12
N ILE A 14 -2.89 7.82 12.39
CA ILE A 14 -1.62 7.33 11.83
C ILE A 14 -1.15 8.19 10.65
N LEU A 15 0.14 8.08 10.36
CA LEU A 15 0.76 8.64 9.17
C LEU A 15 0.61 7.65 8.00
N VAL A 16 0.09 8.15 6.88
CA VAL A 16 -0.11 7.37 5.64
C VAL A 16 0.84 7.89 4.58
N TYR A 17 1.51 6.97 3.87
CA TYR A 17 2.34 7.27 2.70
C TYR A 17 1.63 6.84 1.42
N THR A 18 1.58 7.74 0.43
CA THR A 18 0.95 7.48 -0.87
C THR A 18 1.80 7.98 -2.02
N ASP A 19 1.41 7.60 -3.23
CA ASP A 19 1.84 8.26 -4.46
C ASP A 19 1.12 9.61 -4.64
N GLU A 20 1.27 10.22 -5.82
CA GLU A 20 0.63 11.49 -6.19
C GLU A 20 -0.87 11.42 -6.49
N TYR A 21 -1.56 10.30 -6.23
CA TYR A 21 -2.95 10.17 -6.63
C TYR A 21 -3.89 10.98 -5.73
N GLY A 22 -4.47 12.06 -6.27
CA GLY A 22 -5.27 13.03 -5.51
C GLY A 22 -6.55 12.51 -4.82
N ILE A 23 -6.86 11.21 -4.91
CA ILE A 23 -7.91 10.60 -4.08
C ILE A 23 -7.56 10.66 -2.58
N TYR A 24 -6.27 10.79 -2.25
CA TYR A 24 -5.73 10.80 -0.89
C TYR A 24 -5.62 12.18 -0.26
N ASP A 25 -5.77 13.27 -1.03
CA ASP A 25 -5.59 14.66 -0.56
C ASP A 25 -6.45 15.04 0.66
N ARG A 26 -7.56 14.33 0.88
CA ARG A 26 -8.49 14.55 2.01
C ARG A 26 -8.20 13.70 3.25
N LEU A 27 -7.06 13.00 3.28
CA LEU A 27 -6.61 12.25 4.45
C LEU A 27 -6.40 13.16 5.68
N PRO A 28 -5.75 14.33 5.56
CA PRO A 28 -5.64 15.28 6.68
C PRO A 28 -6.99 15.75 7.23
N GLU A 29 -7.95 16.07 6.35
CA GLU A 29 -9.33 16.43 6.74
C GLU A 29 -10.05 15.29 7.48
N SER A 30 -9.63 14.05 7.24
CA SER A 30 -10.18 12.85 7.86
C SER A 30 -9.44 12.43 9.14
N GLY A 31 -8.46 13.22 9.59
CA GLY A 31 -7.71 13.01 10.82
C GLY A 31 -6.50 12.09 10.70
N TYR A 32 -5.94 11.91 9.49
CA TYR A 32 -4.72 11.14 9.27
C TYR A 32 -3.53 12.07 8.98
N GLY A 33 -2.34 11.68 9.41
CA GLY A 33 -1.11 12.23 8.83
C GLY A 33 -0.96 11.75 7.40
N HIS A 34 -0.43 12.58 6.51
CA HIS A 34 -0.28 12.21 5.10
C HIS A 34 0.99 12.82 4.52
N ASN A 35 1.91 11.96 4.10
CA ASN A 35 3.03 12.33 3.23
C ASN A 35 2.87 11.58 1.90
N MET A 36 3.41 12.14 0.84
CA MET A 36 3.35 11.53 -0.49
C MET A 36 4.68 11.70 -1.22
N VAL A 37 4.96 10.76 -2.11
CA VAL A 37 5.96 10.93 -3.17
C VAL A 37 5.28 11.35 -4.48
N CYS A 38 6.00 12.07 -5.34
CA CYS A 38 5.50 12.48 -6.65
C CYS A 38 6.35 11.94 -7.80
N HIS A 39 5.92 10.84 -8.40
CA HIS A 39 6.66 10.18 -9.48
C HIS A 39 6.77 11.05 -10.73
N SER A 40 5.76 11.89 -11.01
CA SER A 40 5.82 12.87 -12.10
C SER A 40 6.97 13.88 -11.97
N HIS A 41 7.45 14.15 -10.75
CA HIS A 41 8.63 14.98 -10.48
C HIS A 41 9.93 14.17 -10.39
N GLY A 42 9.89 12.86 -10.68
CA GLY A 42 11.02 11.96 -10.51
C GLY A 42 11.33 11.61 -9.06
N GLU A 43 10.38 11.85 -8.14
CA GLU A 43 10.51 11.49 -6.73
C GLU A 43 9.94 10.09 -6.51
N TYR A 44 10.76 9.17 -5.99
CA TYR A 44 10.38 7.79 -5.71
C TYR A 44 10.53 7.43 -4.23
N ALA A 45 11.51 8.05 -3.57
CA ALA A 45 11.67 8.01 -2.12
C ALA A 45 12.21 9.36 -1.66
N ARG A 46 11.71 9.86 -0.53
CA ARG A 46 12.13 11.14 0.04
C ARG A 46 12.65 10.92 1.46
N ASP A 47 13.79 11.54 1.73
CA ASP A 47 14.39 11.72 3.05
C ASP A 47 13.83 13.03 3.63
N GLU A 48 12.84 12.93 4.52
CA GLU A 48 12.12 14.09 5.06
C GLU A 48 12.95 14.78 6.17
N GLU A 49 13.79 14.04 6.89
CA GLU A 49 14.61 14.53 8.01
C GLU A 49 16.05 14.91 7.63
N GLY A 50 16.52 14.52 6.45
CA GLY A 50 17.85 14.84 5.90
C GLY A 50 18.98 13.98 6.48
N ASP A 51 18.68 12.79 7.02
CA ASP A 51 19.66 11.89 7.64
C ASP A 51 20.23 10.84 6.68
N GLY A 52 19.79 10.86 5.42
CA GLY A 52 20.13 9.92 4.37
C GLY A 52 19.22 8.69 4.29
N PHE A 53 18.21 8.57 5.15
CA PHE A 53 17.21 7.51 5.11
C PHE A 53 15.90 8.01 4.49
N CYS A 54 15.52 7.46 3.33
CA CYS A 54 14.26 7.85 2.71
C CYS A 54 13.07 7.09 3.31
N GLU A 55 12.44 7.65 4.33
CA GLU A 55 11.28 7.09 5.02
C GLU A 55 9.96 7.28 4.26
N VAL A 56 9.82 8.32 3.44
CA VAL A 56 8.60 8.58 2.67
C VAL A 56 8.72 7.92 1.30
N HIS A 57 8.06 6.77 1.14
CA HIS A 57 7.97 6.05 -0.13
C HIS A 57 6.80 5.05 -0.12
N VAL A 58 6.45 4.52 -1.30
CA VAL A 58 5.43 3.47 -1.45
C VAL A 58 5.98 2.13 -1.97
N ASP A 59 7.27 2.10 -2.35
CA ASP A 59 7.95 0.97 -2.99
C ASP A 59 7.80 -0.37 -2.25
N THR A 60 7.73 -0.37 -0.91
CA THR A 60 7.52 -1.61 -0.14
C THR A 60 6.20 -2.26 -0.51
N MET A 61 5.12 -1.47 -0.54
CA MET A 61 3.78 -1.99 -0.85
C MET A 61 3.65 -2.33 -2.33
N GLU A 62 4.24 -1.52 -3.22
CA GLU A 62 4.30 -1.83 -4.65
C GLU A 62 5.03 -3.15 -4.94
N GLY A 63 6.20 -3.32 -4.31
CA GLY A 63 7.01 -4.53 -4.38
C GLY A 63 6.30 -5.75 -3.80
N PHE A 64 5.58 -5.59 -2.68
CA PHE A 64 4.80 -6.65 -2.05
C PHE A 64 3.82 -7.31 -3.03
N TRP A 65 3.11 -6.51 -3.85
CA TRP A 65 2.14 -7.03 -4.81
C TRP A 65 2.76 -7.87 -5.95
N SER A 66 4.08 -7.83 -6.15
CA SER A 66 4.75 -8.75 -7.09
C SER A 66 4.76 -10.21 -6.61
N LEU A 67 4.72 -10.44 -5.29
CA LEU A 67 4.77 -11.75 -4.66
C LEU A 67 3.50 -12.59 -4.94
N PRO A 68 2.27 -12.12 -4.63
CA PRO A 68 1.07 -12.89 -4.91
C PRO A 68 0.86 -13.07 -6.41
N ARG A 69 1.21 -12.07 -7.25
CA ARG A 69 1.14 -12.20 -8.71
C ARG A 69 1.98 -13.37 -9.21
N SER A 70 3.22 -13.48 -8.72
CA SER A 70 4.12 -14.60 -9.06
C SER A 70 3.56 -15.95 -8.63
N ARG A 71 3.00 -16.02 -7.42
CA ARG A 71 2.39 -17.24 -6.87
C ARG A 71 1.13 -17.68 -7.63
N LEU A 72 0.31 -16.72 -8.07
CA LEU A 72 -0.95 -17.01 -8.74
C LEU A 72 -0.79 -17.32 -10.23
N ARG A 73 0.31 -16.88 -10.85
CA ARG A 73 0.60 -17.06 -12.28
C ARG A 73 0.47 -18.51 -12.80
N PRO A 74 0.91 -19.56 -12.09
CA PRO A 74 0.79 -20.94 -12.56
C PRO A 74 -0.66 -21.43 -12.76
N HIS A 75 -1.63 -20.83 -12.05
CA HIS A 75 -3.04 -21.23 -12.17
C HIS A 75 -3.67 -20.83 -13.52
N ARG A 76 -3.02 -19.94 -14.30
CA ARG A 76 -3.51 -19.44 -15.61
C ARG A 76 -4.94 -18.89 -15.58
N GLY A 77 -5.29 -18.26 -14.46
CA GLY A 77 -6.65 -17.81 -14.17
C GLY A 77 -7.13 -18.44 -12.87
N ILE A 78 -7.95 -17.68 -12.13
CA ILE A 78 -8.53 -18.12 -10.87
C ILE A 78 -10.00 -17.73 -10.85
N SER A 79 -10.83 -18.53 -10.18
CA SER A 79 -12.23 -18.17 -9.97
C SER A 79 -12.29 -16.84 -9.20
N GLN A 80 -13.12 -15.91 -9.67
CA GLN A 80 -13.36 -14.66 -8.94
C GLN A 80 -14.01 -14.91 -7.59
N GLU A 81 -14.86 -15.93 -7.48
CA GLU A 81 -15.50 -16.33 -6.23
C GLU A 81 -14.49 -16.81 -5.20
N LEU A 82 -13.47 -17.55 -5.64
CA LEU A 82 -12.45 -18.12 -4.75
C LEU A 82 -11.24 -17.20 -4.55
N LEU A 83 -11.16 -16.07 -5.26
CA LEU A 83 -10.05 -15.11 -5.16
C LEU A 83 -9.71 -14.72 -3.71
N PRO A 84 -10.70 -14.46 -2.81
CA PRO A 84 -10.41 -14.16 -1.42
C PRO A 84 -9.66 -15.28 -0.69
N ASP A 85 -9.98 -16.56 -0.96
CA ASP A 85 -9.33 -17.71 -0.33
C ASP A 85 -7.86 -17.83 -0.77
N TYR A 86 -7.59 -17.60 -2.06
CA TYR A 86 -6.22 -17.58 -2.59
C TYR A 86 -5.37 -16.47 -1.96
N LEU A 87 -5.94 -15.27 -1.81
CA LEU A 87 -5.27 -14.14 -1.20
C LEU A 87 -5.08 -14.34 0.31
N GLY A 88 -6.09 -14.85 1.01
CA GLY A 88 -5.99 -15.15 2.45
C GLY A 88 -4.97 -16.24 2.77
N PHE A 89 -4.88 -17.29 1.93
CA PHE A 89 -3.81 -18.29 2.09
C PHE A 89 -2.43 -17.71 1.79
N PHE A 90 -2.33 -16.79 0.83
CA PHE A 90 -1.08 -16.06 0.58
C PHE A 90 -0.67 -15.21 1.78
N GLU A 91 -1.59 -14.40 2.30
CA GLU A 91 -1.40 -13.56 3.49
C GLU A 91 -0.93 -14.39 4.70
N PHE A 92 -1.63 -15.48 5.02
CA PHE A 92 -1.26 -16.36 6.12
C PHE A 92 0.17 -16.89 5.98
N VAL A 93 0.51 -17.45 4.81
CA VAL A 93 1.85 -18.01 4.58
C VAL A 93 2.93 -16.92 4.62
N HIS A 94 2.63 -15.72 4.12
CA HIS A 94 3.57 -14.60 4.17
C HIS A 94 3.85 -14.17 5.62
N ASN A 95 2.79 -13.92 6.41
CA ASN A 95 2.90 -13.39 7.78
C ASN A 95 3.43 -14.41 8.80
N VAL A 96 3.34 -15.72 8.51
CA VAL A 96 3.97 -16.75 9.36
C VAL A 96 5.47 -16.84 9.10
N LYS A 97 5.91 -16.51 7.88
CA LYS A 97 7.31 -16.66 7.47
C LYS A 97 8.15 -15.42 7.78
N TYR A 98 7.54 -14.23 7.73
CA TYR A 98 8.16 -12.92 7.88
C TYR A 98 7.38 -12.11 8.89
#